data_AF-A0A0C3D6S2-F1
#
_entry.id   AF-A0A0C3D6S2-F1
#
_cell.length_a   1.000
_cell.length_b   1.000
_cell.length_c   1.000
_cell.angle_alpha   90.00
_cell.angle_beta   90.00
_cell.angle_gamma   90.00
#
_symmetry.space_group_name_H-M   'P 1'
#
loop_
_entity.id
_entity.type
_entity.pdbx_description
1 polymer ?
#
loop_
_entity_poly.entity_id
_entity_poly.type
_entity_poly.pdbx_seq_one_letter_code
_entity_poly.pdbx_strand_id
1 'polypeptide(L)' 'PGVQGFVCQVHENLSMALDAIIESCVIQTHHANERKDPPTLSVGELVYLTMKNLTLPKGRARKLLPKYIGPMKIV' A
#
# COMPACT_ATOMS: atom_id res chain seq x y z
N PRO A 1 -37.95 25.04 -11.53
CA PRO A 1 -37.33 23.82 -10.95
C PRO A 1 -36.36 23.03 -11.86
N GLY A 2 -36.10 23.40 -13.13
CA GLY A 2 -35.28 22.58 -14.04
C GLY A 2 -33.74 22.74 -13.93
N VAL A 3 -33.24 23.97 -13.79
CA VAL A 3 -31.78 24.24 -13.83
C VAL A 3 -31.06 23.72 -12.60
N GLN A 4 -31.64 23.86 -11.42
CA GLN A 4 -31.05 23.35 -10.17
C GLN A 4 -30.95 21.81 -10.18
N GLY A 5 -31.99 21.12 -10.67
CA GLY A 5 -31.96 19.66 -10.80
C GLY A 5 -30.88 19.19 -11.76
N PHE A 6 -30.69 19.90 -12.88
CA PHE A 6 -29.59 19.62 -13.81
C PHE A 6 -28.22 19.79 -13.17
N VAL A 7 -28.00 20.88 -12.42
CA VAL A 7 -26.71 21.11 -11.73
C VAL A 7 -26.43 20.00 -10.71
N CYS A 8 -27.42 19.60 -9.90
CA CYS A 8 -27.26 18.48 -8.97
C CYS A 8 -26.87 17.19 -9.71
N GLN A 9 -27.55 16.85 -10.80
CA GLN A 9 -27.24 15.65 -11.58
C GLN A 9 -25.82 15.68 -12.16
N VAL A 10 -25.36 16.84 -12.64
CA VAL A 10 -23.98 16.98 -13.15
C VAL A 10 -22.97 16.76 -12.04
N HIS A 11 -23.21 17.30 -10.85
CA HIS A 11 -22.33 17.09 -9.69
C HIS A 11 -22.27 15.63 -9.26
N GLU A 12 -23.41 14.94 -9.20
CA GLU A 12 -23.48 13.51 -8.88
C GLU A 12 -22.75 12.66 -9.93
N ASN A 13 -22.96 12.96 -11.21
CA ASN A 13 -22.27 12.24 -12.29
C ASN A 13 -20.75 12.44 -12.22
N LEU A 14 -20.31 13.66 -11.88
CA LEU A 14 -18.90 13.97 -11.72
C LEU A 14 -18.29 13.24 -10.51
N SER A 15 -18.99 13.21 -9.37
CA SER A 15 -18.50 12.47 -8.20
C SER A 15 -18.41 10.98 -8.48
N MET A 16 -19.43 10.40 -9.12
CA MET A 16 -19.41 8.98 -9.51
C MET A 16 -18.25 8.67 -10.46
N ALA A 17 -17.98 9.54 -11.44
CA ALA A 17 -16.87 9.36 -12.36
C ALA A 17 -15.51 9.42 -11.65
N LEU A 18 -15.34 10.34 -10.68
CA LEU A 18 -14.13 10.45 -9.88
C LEU A 18 -13.92 9.21 -9.02
N ASP A 19 -14.95 8.73 -8.34
CA ASP A 19 -14.87 7.54 -7.49
C ASP A 19 -14.50 6.31 -8.32
N ALA A 20 -15.09 6.14 -9.50
CA ALA A 20 -14.76 5.04 -10.41
C ALA A 20 -13.30 5.09 -10.90
N ILE A 21 -12.76 6.28 -11.18
CA ILE A 21 -11.35 6.45 -11.56
C ILE A 21 -10.44 6.08 -10.40
N ILE A 22 -10.74 6.56 -9.19
CA ILE A 22 -9.96 6.27 -7.99
C ILE A 22 -9.96 4.76 -7.72
N GLU A 23 -11.13 4.12 -7.75
CA GLU A 23 -11.27 2.68 -7.59
C GLU A 23 -10.42 1.92 -8.62
N SER A 24 -10.50 2.31 -9.90
CA SER A 24 -9.70 1.68 -10.96
C SER A 24 -8.20 1.83 -10.70
N CYS A 25 -7.73 3.02 -10.32
CA CYS A 25 -6.33 3.24 -9.99
C CYS A 25 -5.86 2.40 -8.80
N VAL A 26 -6.70 2.24 -7.77
CA VAL A 26 -6.40 1.40 -6.60
C VAL A 26 -6.26 -0.07 -7.01
N ILE A 27 -7.19 -0.59 -7.82
CA ILE A 27 -7.16 -1.97 -8.32
C ILE A 27 -5.93 -2.21 -9.21
N GLN A 28 -5.64 -1.29 -10.14
CA GLN A 28 -4.47 -1.37 -11.00
C GLN A 28 -3.18 -1.35 -10.17
N THR A 29 -3.09 -0.45 -9.18
CA THR A 29 -1.92 -0.35 -8.29
C THR A 29 -1.76 -1.62 -7.46
N HIS A 30 -2.85 -2.18 -6.94
CA HIS A 30 -2.85 -3.43 -6.19
C HIS A 30 -2.28 -4.56 -7.04
N HIS A 31 -2.83 -4.80 -8.24
CA HIS A 31 -2.36 -5.86 -9.11
C HIS A 31 -0.96 -5.62 -9.67
N ALA A 32 -0.58 -4.38 -9.96
CA ALA A 32 0.77 -4.04 -10.36
C ALA A 32 1.78 -4.35 -9.24
N ASN A 33 1.43 -4.06 -7.99
CA ASN A 33 2.28 -4.36 -6.84
C ASN A 33 2.32 -5.86 -6.53
N GLU A 34 1.21 -6.59 -6.66
CA GLU A 34 1.18 -8.05 -6.48
C GLU A 34 2.01 -8.80 -7.51
N ARG A 35 1.98 -8.36 -8.77
CA ARG A 35 2.69 -8.98 -9.90
C ARG A 35 4.12 -8.48 -10.08
N LYS A 36 4.54 -7.50 -9.28
CA LYS A 36 5.91 -6.98 -9.36
C LYS A 36 6.86 -8.04 -8.82
N ASP A 37 7.80 -8.45 -9.66
CA ASP A 37 8.88 -9.32 -9.21
C ASP A 37 9.61 -8.69 -8.01
N PRO A 38 9.97 -9.49 -6.99
CA PRO A 38 10.75 -8.97 -5.89
C PRO A 38 12.04 -8.34 -6.44
N PRO A 39 12.48 -7.21 -5.88
CA PRO A 39 13.69 -6.55 -6.36
C PRO A 39 14.87 -7.52 -6.25
N THR A 40 15.75 -7.51 -7.27
CA THR A 40 17.01 -8.22 -7.18
C THR A 40 17.86 -7.54 -6.11
N LEU A 41 18.09 -8.25 -5.00
CA LEU A 41 18.91 -7.76 -3.92
C LEU A 41 20.36 -8.24 -4.10
N SER A 42 21.31 -7.34 -3.93
CA SER A 42 22.74 -7.63 -4.08
C SER A 42 23.45 -7.71 -2.73
N VAL A 43 24.48 -8.56 -2.65
CA VAL A 43 25.37 -8.59 -1.49
C VAL A 43 25.97 -7.21 -1.28
N GLY A 44 25.85 -6.69 -0.05
CA GLY A 44 26.31 -5.36 0.31
C GLY A 44 25.24 -4.28 0.39
N GLU A 45 24.02 -4.52 -0.11
CA GLU A 45 22.89 -3.60 0.02
C GLU A 45 22.32 -3.59 1.43
N LEU A 46 21.70 -2.45 1.80
CA LEU A 46 21.04 -2.24 3.07
C LEU A 46 19.53 -2.45 2.91
N VAL A 47 18.99 -3.46 3.60
CA VAL A 47 17.57 -3.83 3.52
C VAL A 47 16.90 -3.84 4.89
N TYR A 48 15.62 -3.51 4.91
CA TYR A 48 14.77 -3.67 6.09
C TYR A 48 14.19 -5.08 6.12
N LEU A 49 14.32 -5.76 7.26
CA LEU A 49 13.79 -7.12 7.44
C LEU A 49 12.46 -7.09 8.19
N THR A 50 11.53 -7.97 7.81
CA THR A 50 10.24 -8.07 8.50
C THR A 50 10.39 -8.87 9.79
N MET A 51 9.86 -8.36 10.90
CA MET A 51 9.87 -9.03 12.22
C MET A 51 8.95 -10.27 12.31
N LYS A 52 8.24 -10.62 11.21
CA LYS A 52 7.35 -11.78 11.12
C LYS A 52 8.13 -13.09 11.20
N ASN A 53 9.29 -13.14 10.55
CA ASN A 53 10.12 -14.36 10.43
C ASN A 53 11.36 -14.33 11.35
N LEU A 54 11.47 -13.34 12.22
CA LEU A 54 12.61 -13.17 13.14
C LEU A 54 12.28 -13.71 14.53
N THR A 55 13.25 -14.39 15.13
CA THR A 55 13.16 -14.88 16.52
C THR A 55 13.22 -13.69 17.47
N LEU A 56 12.22 -13.58 18.33
CA LEU A 56 12.15 -12.50 19.30
C LEU A 56 12.96 -12.85 20.55
N PRO A 57 13.66 -11.87 21.17
CA PRO A 57 14.25 -12.08 22.49
C PRO A 57 13.15 -12.41 23.50
N LYS A 58 13.42 -13.37 24.39
CA LYS A 58 12.45 -13.89 25.35
C LYS A 58 11.82 -12.76 26.18
N GLY A 59 10.50 -12.82 26.38
CA GLY A 59 9.77 -11.87 27.22
C GLY A 59 9.25 -10.59 26.53
N ARG A 60 9.41 -10.42 25.20
CA ARG A 60 8.79 -9.30 24.47
C ARG A 60 7.46 -9.70 23.82
N ALA A 61 6.43 -8.91 24.08
CA ALA A 61 5.16 -9.01 23.39
C ALA A 61 5.29 -8.49 21.94
N ARG A 62 4.78 -9.27 20.97
CA ARG A 62 4.83 -8.92 19.53
C ARG A 62 4.10 -7.62 19.19
N LYS A 63 3.11 -7.23 20.01
CA LYS A 63 2.27 -6.04 19.81
C LYS A 63 3.05 -4.72 19.82
N LEU A 64 4.18 -4.67 20.55
CA LEU A 64 5.00 -3.46 20.68
C LEU A 64 6.23 -3.46 19.77
N LEU A 65 6.38 -4.46 18.91
CA LEU A 65 7.53 -4.53 18.01
C LEU A 65 7.25 -3.76 16.73
N PRO A 66 8.27 -3.10 16.17
CA PRO A 66 8.14 -2.50 14.84
C PRO A 66 7.91 -3.61 13.81
N LYS A 67 7.20 -3.28 12.73
CA LYS A 67 6.95 -4.22 11.62
C LYS A 67 8.25 -4.61 10.90
N TYR A 68 9.19 -3.68 10.83
CA TYR A 68 10.49 -3.84 10.19
C TYR A 68 11.63 -3.47 11.14
N ILE A 69 12.75 -4.20 11.06
CA ILE A 69 14.01 -3.88 11.74
C ILE A 69 14.99 -3.26 10.73
N GLY A 70 15.86 -2.38 11.23
CA GLY A 70 16.68 -1.42 10.49
C GLY A 70 17.50 -1.94 9.31
N PRO A 71 18.24 -1.05 8.63
CA PRO A 71 19.01 -1.41 7.45
C PRO A 71 20.11 -2.41 7.83
N MET A 72 19.90 -3.68 7.48
CA MET A 72 20.88 -4.74 7.60
C MET A 72 21.57 -4.94 6.26
N LYS A 73 22.88 -5.14 6.32
CA LYS A 73 23.69 -5.45 5.14
C LYS A 73 23.47 -6.91 4.75
N ILE A 74 23.21 -7.16 3.47
CA ILE A 74 23.22 -8.52 2.91
C ILE A 74 24.68 -8.99 2.85
N VAL A 75 24.98 -10.12 3.50
CA VAL A 75 26.32 -10.75 3.55
C VAL A 75 26.31 -12.04 2.76
#